data_AF-A0A2D6P325-F1
#
_entry.id   AF-A0A2D6P325-F1
#
_cell.length_a   1.000
_cell.length_b   1.000
_cell.length_c   1.000
_cell.angle_alpha   90.00
_cell.angle_beta   90.00
_cell.angle_gamma   90.00
#
_symmetry.space_group_name_H-M   'P 1'
#
loop_
_entity.id
_entity.type
_entity.pdbx_description
1 polymer ?
#
loop_
_entity_poly.entity_id
_entity_poly.type
_entity_poly.pdbx_seq_one_letter_code
_entity_poly.pdbx_strand_id
1 'polypeptide(L)' 'MHVLRTYLRAHKGLINSSSNPSYTNREHDNIIFEGKTDNVYISGINFYNKDFNVVGKVAFAQAIEKFSQDEYLFKITMDF' A
#
# COMPACT_ATOMS: atom_id res chain seq x y z
N MET A 1 -29.30 1.33 -6.64
CA MET A 1 -27.99 0.88 -6.12
C MET A 1 -26.97 1.93 -6.50
N HIS A 2 -26.38 2.62 -5.52
CA HIS A 2 -25.30 3.57 -5.79
C HIS A 2 -23.96 2.84 -5.61
N VAL A 3 -23.00 3.16 -6.46
CA VAL A 3 -21.69 2.50 -6.47
C VAL A 3 -20.62 3.58 -6.54
N LEU A 4 -19.66 3.54 -5.62
CA LEU A 4 -18.49 4.41 -5.63
C LEU A 4 -17.37 3.63 -6.30
N ARG A 5 -16.79 4.20 -7.36
CA ARG A 5 -15.58 3.67 -7.99
C ARG A 5 -14.46 4.67 -7.84
N THR A 6 -13.36 4.24 -7.24
CA THR A 6 -12.15 5.06 -7.09
C THR A 6 -10.91 4.31 -7.55
N TYR A 7 -9.95 5.08 -8.05
CA TYR A 7 -8.69 4.62 -8.61
C TYR A 7 -7.56 5.26 -7.82
N LEU A 8 -6.91 4.49 -6.96
CA LEU A 8 -5.81 4.96 -6.13
C LEU A 8 -4.48 4.45 -6.70
N ARG A 9 -3.57 5.36 -7.02
CA ARG A 9 -2.22 5.02 -7.48
C ARG A 9 -1.23 5.09 -6.33
N ALA A 10 -0.44 4.02 -6.17
CA ALA A 10 0.75 4.01 -5.36
C ALA A 10 1.96 4.18 -6.30
N HIS A 11 2.34 5.44 -6.54
CA HIS A 11 3.40 5.81 -7.47
C HIS A 11 4.79 5.32 -7.04
N LYS A 12 5.70 5.29 -8.01
CA LYS A 12 7.14 5.10 -7.79
C LYS A 12 7.67 6.15 -6.80
N GLY A 13 8.50 5.73 -5.84
CA GLY A 13 9.09 6.59 -4.83
C GLY A 13 8.15 7.09 -3.73
N LEU A 14 6.83 6.83 -3.85
CA LEU A 14 5.83 7.12 -2.83
C LEU A 14 5.54 5.84 -2.02
N ILE A 15 5.24 6.00 -0.72
CA ILE A 15 4.94 4.88 0.18
C ILE A 15 6.13 3.92 0.26
N ASN A 16 7.27 4.43 0.73
CA ASN A 16 8.51 3.70 0.98
C ASN A 16 8.90 3.72 2.48
N SER A 17 7.97 4.16 3.33
CA SER A 17 8.12 4.17 4.79
C SER A 17 7.02 3.34 5.43
N SER A 18 7.37 2.50 6.39
CA SER A 18 6.41 1.75 7.18
C SER A 18 5.97 2.54 8.41
N SER A 19 4.67 2.55 8.69
CA SER A 19 4.13 3.06 9.95
C SER A 19 4.13 2.01 11.07
N ASN A 20 4.57 0.78 10.78
CA ASN A 20 4.67 -0.29 11.77
C ASN A 20 5.99 -0.15 12.56
N PRO A 21 5.97 0.08 13.88
CA PRO A 21 7.19 0.22 14.68
C PRO A 21 8.07 -1.04 14.72
N SER A 22 7.49 -2.22 14.47
CA SER A 22 8.25 -3.48 14.40
C SER A 22 8.79 -3.80 13.00
N TYR A 23 8.52 -2.93 12.02
CA TYR A 23 9.10 -3.08 10.70
C TYR A 23 10.61 -2.83 10.79
N THR A 24 11.37 -3.85 10.40
CA THR A 24 12.79 -3.73 10.15
C THR A 24 13.02 -3.86 8.65
N ASN A 25 13.84 -2.98 8.10
CA ASN A 25 14.33 -3.16 6.73
C ASN A 25 15.19 -4.43 6.75
N ARG A 26 14.70 -5.48 6.09
CA ARG A 26 15.41 -6.75 5.98
C ARG A 26 16.05 -6.78 4.61
N GLU A 27 17.36 -6.96 4.58
CA GLU A 27 18.04 -7.28 3.32
C GLU A 27 17.49 -8.63 2.80
N HIS A 28 17.08 -8.64 1.53
CA HIS A 28 16.53 -9.85 0.91
C HIS A 28 17.64 -10.90 0.78
N ASP A 29 17.42 -12.06 1.40
CA ASP A 29 18.51 -12.96 1.74
C ASP A 29 19.27 -13.53 0.52
N ASN A 30 18.71 -13.64 -0.70
CA ASN A 30 19.40 -14.42 -1.74
C ASN A 30 19.05 -14.13 -3.22
N ILE A 31 18.42 -13.01 -3.57
CA ILE A 31 18.27 -12.67 -5.00
C ILE A 31 18.53 -11.18 -5.16
N ILE A 32 19.72 -10.88 -5.68
CA ILE A 32 20.10 -9.57 -6.22
C ILE A 32 19.17 -9.31 -7.43
N PHE A 33 17.91 -8.95 -7.18
CA PHE A 33 17.15 -8.20 -8.14
C PHE A 33 17.79 -6.81 -8.15
N GLU A 34 18.70 -6.60 -9.11
CA GLU A 34 19.40 -5.35 -9.43
C GLU A 34 18.85 -4.13 -8.66
N GLY A 35 19.54 -3.74 -7.58
CA GLY A 35 19.33 -2.45 -6.93
C GLY A 35 18.04 -2.27 -6.11
N LYS A 36 17.26 -3.32 -5.83
CA LYS A 36 16.06 -3.22 -4.98
C LYS A 36 16.38 -3.50 -3.50
N THR A 37 16.84 -2.49 -2.76
CA THR A 37 17.22 -2.65 -1.33
C THR A 37 16.16 -2.15 -0.34
N ASP A 38 15.12 -1.46 -0.81
CA ASP A 38 14.07 -0.87 0.02
C ASP A 38 12.67 -1.38 -0.35
N ASN A 39 12.17 -2.33 0.45
CA ASN A 39 10.82 -2.89 0.30
C ASN A 39 9.91 -2.48 1.46
N VAL A 40 8.67 -2.14 1.18
CA VAL A 40 7.63 -2.02 2.21
C VAL A 40 6.46 -2.91 1.88
N TYR A 41 5.65 -3.19 2.90
CA TYR A 41 4.45 -3.99 2.74
C TYR A 41 3.20 -3.11 2.86
N ILE A 42 2.33 -3.19 1.85
CA ILE A 42 0.99 -2.60 1.87
C ILE A 42 0.03 -3.64 2.45
N SER A 43 -0.36 -3.46 3.70
CA SER A 43 -1.30 -4.35 4.40
C SER A 43 -2.77 -3.96 4.19
N GLY A 44 -3.04 -2.73 3.77
CA GLY A 44 -4.41 -2.24 3.61
C GLY A 44 -4.51 -0.82 3.10
N ILE A 45 -5.75 -0.34 3.00
CA ILE A 45 -6.12 1.00 2.55
C ILE A 45 -7.08 1.62 3.55
N ASN A 46 -6.77 2.82 4.03
CA ASN A 46 -7.64 3.60 4.92
C ASN A 46 -8.36 4.69 4.12
N PHE A 47 -9.66 4.85 4.36
CA PHE A 47 -10.48 5.92 3.81
C PHE A 47 -10.70 6.98 4.87
N TYR A 48 -10.36 8.22 4.53
CA TYR A 48 -10.48 9.36 5.42
C TYR A 48 -11.63 10.26 4.96
N ASN A 49 -12.35 10.85 5.92
CA ASN A 49 -13.28 11.93 5.61
C ASN A 49 -12.55 13.28 5.51
N LYS A 50 -13.30 14.35 5.24
CA LYS A 50 -12.78 15.73 5.14
C LYS A 50 -12.08 16.23 6.41
N ASP A 51 -12.38 15.64 7.56
CA ASP A 51 -11.83 16.00 8.87
C ASP A 51 -10.66 15.05 9.26
N PHE A 52 -10.13 14.28 8.31
CA PHE A 52 -9.06 13.28 8.50
C PHE A 52 -9.39 12.14 9.47
N ASN A 53 -10.68 11.89 9.74
CA ASN A 53 -11.10 10.71 10.48
C ASN A 53 -11.17 9.49 9.57
N VAL A 54 -10.71 8.34 10.04
CA VAL A 54 -10.81 7.08 9.31
C VAL A 54 -12.27 6.59 9.33
N VAL A 55 -12.91 6.57 8.16
CA VAL A 55 -14.30 6.15 7.97
C VAL A 55 -14.43 4.76 7.34
N GLY A 56 -13.33 4.21 6.84
CA GLY A 56 -13.30 2.86 6.27
C GLY A 56 -11.89 2.29 6.24
N LYS A 57 -11.79 0.96 6.31
CA LYS A 57 -10.52 0.22 6.22
C LYS A 57 -10.71 -1.01 5.36
N VAL A 58 -9.77 -1.23 4.46
CA VAL A 58 -9.65 -2.47 3.67
C VAL A 58 -8.34 -3.13 4.08
N ALA A 59 -8.40 -4.39 4.49
CA ALA A 59 -7.23 -5.21 4.76
C ALA A 59 -7.02 -6.20 3.62
N PHE A 60 -5.79 -6.34 3.15
CA PHE A 60 -5.44 -7.41 2.23
C PHE A 60 -5.22 -8.70 3.02
N ALA A 61 -5.74 -9.82 2.51
CA ALA A 61 -5.53 -11.13 3.13
C ALA A 61 -4.04 -11.49 3.22
N GLN A 62 -3.27 -11.05 2.22
CA GLN A 62 -1.81 -11.09 2.21
C GLN A 62 -1.29 -9.70 1.89
N ALA A 63 -0.32 -9.22 2.66
CA ALA A 63 0.29 -7.92 2.41
C ALA A 63 1.04 -7.93 1.07
N ILE A 64 0.90 -6.83 0.34
CA ILE A 64 1.53 -6.68 -0.97
C ILE A 64 2.90 -6.08 -0.75
N GLU A 65 3.94 -6.78 -1.20
CA GLU A 65 5.30 -6.24 -1.23
C GLU A 65 5.40 -5.17 -2.32
N LYS A 66 5.96 -4.01 -1.98
CA LYS A 66 6.20 -2.91 -2.90
C LYS A 66 7.64 -2.43 -2.71
N PHE A 67 8.39 -2.39 -3.82
CA PHE A 67 9.69 -1.72 -3.85
C PHE A 67 9.51 -0.24 -4.22
N SER A 68 10.53 0.57 -3.93
CA SER A 68 10.58 2.00 -4.29
C SER A 68 10.31 2.24 -5.78
N GLN A 69 10.81 1.35 -6.63
CA GLN A 69 10.66 1.47 -8.08
C GLN A 69 9.33 1.01 -8.67
N ASP A 70 8.51 0.32 -7.88
CA ASP A 70 7.27 -0.28 -8.37
C ASP A 70 6.11 0.72 -8.29
N GLU A 71 5.13 0.55 -9.17
CA GLU A 71 3.89 1.30 -9.19
C GLU A 71 2.69 0.35 -9.18
N TYR A 72 1.69 0.66 -8.33
CA TYR A 72 0.46 -0.13 -8.22
C TYR A 72 -0.76 0.75 -8.45
N LEU A 73 -1.79 0.19 -9.09
CA LEU A 73 -3.11 0.81 -9.24
C LEU A 73 -4.15 -0.03 -8.50
N PHE A 74 -4.71 0.54 -7.44
CA PHE A 74 -5.82 -0.04 -6.70
C PHE A 74 -7.14 0.46 -7.27
N LYS A 75 -7.94 -0.46 -7.80
CA LYS A 75 -9.31 -0.20 -8.27
C LYS A 75 -10.28 -0.65 -7.19
N ILE A 76 -11.00 0.30 -6.61
CA ILE A 76 -11.87 0.04 -5.46
C ILE A 76 -13.30 0.35 -5.88
N THR A 77 -14.18 -0.61 -5.70
CA THR A 77 -15.62 -0.49 -5.95
C THR A 77 -16.34 -0.78 -4.64
N MET A 78 -17.14 0.16 -4.16
CA MET A 78 -17.96 0.00 -2.96
C MET A 78 -19.42 0.18 -3.32
N ASP A 79 -20.28 -0.69 -2.81
CA ASP A 79 -21.71 -0.48 -2.71
C ASP A 79 -22.05 0.25 -1.41
N PHE A 80 -23.02 1.15 -1.47
CA PHE A 80 -23.51 1.90 -0.33
C PHE A 80 -24.96 2.35 -0.55
#